data_AF-A0A2V6CX83-F1
#
_entry.id   AF-A0A2V6CX83-F1
#
_cell.length_a   1.000
_cell.length_b   1.000
_cell.length_c   1.000
_cell.angle_alpha   90.00
_cell.angle_beta   90.00
_cell.angle_gamma   90.00
#
_symmetry.space_group_name_H-M   'P 1'
#
loop_
_entity.id
_entity.type
_entity.pdbx_description
1 polymer ?
#
loop_
_entity_poly.entity_id
_entity_poly.type
_entity_poly.pdbx_seq_one_letter_code
_entity_poly.pdbx_strand_id
1 'polypeptide(L)'
;MAQIKETISTINDLIETLKDGQEGFRQAAEAVEDPELKSLFNEFSLQRSRFAGELQSQAVALGESKPEDSSSVAGAMHRAWINLKSAIAQRDDHAIL
;
A
#
# COMPACT_ATOMS: atom_id res chain seq x y z
N MET A 1 -9.11 28.17 -10.12
CA MET A 1 -9.43 26.89 -10.79
C MET A 1 -8.19 26.03 -11.02
N ALA A 2 -7.07 26.56 -11.51
CA ALA A 2 -5.83 25.79 -11.68
C ALA A 2 -5.30 25.19 -10.36
N GLN A 3 -5.26 25.98 -9.28
CA GLN A 3 -4.80 25.50 -7.96
C GLN A 3 -5.60 24.29 -7.43
N ILE A 4 -6.92 24.30 -7.57
CA ILE A 4 -7.78 23.20 -7.09
C ILE A 4 -7.49 21.92 -7.85
N LYS A 5 -7.26 22.02 -9.18
CA LYS A 5 -6.91 20.86 -10.01
C LYS A 5 -5.56 20.26 -9.59
N GLU A 6 -4.55 21.07 -9.31
CA GLU A 6 -3.28 20.57 -8.81
C GLU A 6 -3.43 19.92 -7.44
N THR A 7 -4.18 20.53 -6.52
CA THR A 7 -4.46 19.93 -5.21
C THR A 7 -5.16 18.57 -5.35
N ILE A 8 -6.15 18.45 -6.23
CA ILE A 8 -6.82 17.17 -6.52
C ILE A 8 -5.83 16.15 -7.09
N SER A 9 -4.96 16.57 -8.03
CA SER A 9 -3.92 15.69 -8.58
C SER A 9 -2.99 15.14 -7.50
N THR A 10 -2.48 16.01 -6.62
CA THR A 10 -1.64 15.59 -5.50
C THR A 10 -2.38 14.66 -4.53
N ILE A 11 -3.66 14.92 -4.27
CA ILE A 11 -4.49 14.04 -3.44
C ILE A 11 -4.61 12.65 -4.08
N ASN A 12 -4.83 12.57 -5.39
CA ASN A 12 -4.92 11.29 -6.10
C ASN A 12 -3.59 10.52 -6.07
N ASP A 13 -2.45 11.18 -6.26
CA ASP A 13 -1.12 10.55 -6.16
C ASP A 13 -0.88 9.99 -4.74
N LEU A 14 -1.34 10.70 -3.70
CA LEU A 14 -1.27 10.26 -2.32
C LEU A 14 -2.20 9.07 -2.05
N ILE A 15 -3.43 9.07 -2.60
CA ILE A 15 -4.36 7.95 -2.48
C ILE A 15 -3.74 6.70 -3.11
N GLU A 16 -3.17 6.81 -4.31
CA GLU A 16 -2.50 5.71 -5.00
C GLU A 16 -1.35 5.15 -4.16
N THR A 17 -0.48 6.03 -3.63
CA THR A 17 0.62 5.66 -2.73
C THR A 17 0.13 4.92 -1.47
N LEU A 18 -1.00 5.35 -0.90
CA LEU A 18 -1.58 4.70 0.27
C LEU A 18 -2.18 3.32 -0.08
N LYS A 19 -2.84 3.18 -1.23
CA LYS A 19 -3.37 1.88 -1.71
C LYS A 19 -2.25 0.88 -1.96
N ASP A 20 -1.16 1.34 -2.54
CA ASP A 20 0.06 0.54 -2.71
C ASP A 20 0.63 0.10 -1.36
N GLY A 21 0.77 1.03 -0.42
CA GLY A 21 1.22 0.73 0.94
C GLY A 21 0.29 -0.25 1.67
N GLN A 22 -1.03 -0.10 1.50
CA GLN A 22 -2.02 -1.01 2.07
C GLN A 22 -1.77 -2.44 1.58
N GLU A 23 -1.62 -2.62 0.27
CA GLU A 23 -1.38 -3.92 -0.34
C GLU A 23 -0.01 -4.50 0.03
N GLY A 24 1.03 -3.67 0.05
CA GLY A 24 2.37 -4.06 0.47
C GLY A 24 2.41 -4.58 1.91
N PHE A 25 1.73 -3.89 2.84
CA PHE A 25 1.62 -4.36 4.22
C PHE A 25 0.73 -5.60 4.38
N ARG A 26 -0.35 -5.70 3.58
CA ARG A 26 -1.20 -6.91 3.57
C ARG A 26 -0.39 -8.13 3.13
N GLN A 27 0.39 -7.98 2.06
CA GLN A 27 1.32 -9.00 1.60
C GLN A 27 2.35 -9.31 2.69
N ALA A 28 3.01 -8.29 3.27
CA ALA A 28 3.96 -8.45 4.39
C ALA A 28 3.40 -9.32 5.52
N ALA A 29 2.16 -9.06 5.94
CA ALA A 29 1.47 -9.85 6.96
C ALA A 29 1.28 -11.33 6.55
N GLU A 30 1.09 -11.62 5.26
CA GLU A 30 0.92 -12.99 4.75
C GLU A 30 2.22 -13.79 4.69
N ALA A 31 3.41 -13.19 4.53
CA ALA A 31 4.66 -13.96 4.50
C ALA A 31 5.33 -14.15 5.86
N VAL A 32 5.02 -13.33 6.86
CA VAL A 32 5.66 -13.49 8.17
C VAL A 32 4.94 -14.55 9.00
N GLU A 33 5.74 -15.39 9.66
CA GLU A 33 5.25 -16.39 10.61
C GLU A 33 5.08 -15.81 12.01
N ASP A 34 5.92 -14.84 12.38
CA ASP A 34 5.88 -14.16 13.67
C ASP A 34 4.50 -13.48 13.89
N PRO A 35 3.75 -13.86 14.95
CA PRO A 35 2.41 -13.32 15.19
C PRO A 35 2.37 -11.81 15.48
N GLU A 36 3.41 -11.26 16.11
CA GLU A 36 3.48 -9.83 16.44
C GLU A 36 3.70 -9.02 15.16
N LEU A 37 4.63 -9.45 14.30
CA LEU A 37 4.86 -8.83 13.00
C LEU A 37 3.63 -8.93 12.09
N LYS A 38 2.95 -10.09 12.09
CA LYS A 38 1.70 -10.27 11.35
C LYS A 38 0.62 -9.29 11.82
N SER A 39 0.47 -9.09 13.13
CA SER A 39 -0.48 -8.12 13.69
C SER A 39 -0.11 -6.69 13.30
N LEU A 40 1.16 -6.32 13.44
CA LEU A 40 1.67 -4.98 13.14
C LEU A 40 1.47 -4.60 11.67
N PHE A 41 1.79 -5.50 10.74
CA PHE A 41 1.58 -5.24 9.32
C PHE A 41 0.09 -5.14 8.94
N ASN A 42 -0.78 -5.95 9.54
CA ASN A 42 -2.23 -5.78 9.35
C ASN A 42 -2.72 -4.42 9.87
N GLU A 43 -2.22 -3.96 11.03
CA GLU A 43 -2.54 -2.64 11.55
C GLU A 43 -2.11 -1.52 10.60
N PHE A 44 -0.89 -1.60 10.05
CA PHE A 44 -0.43 -0.64 9.06
C PHE A 44 -1.23 -0.69 7.75
N SER A 45 -1.59 -1.88 7.26
CA SER A 45 -2.45 -2.02 6.08
C SER A 45 -3.79 -1.30 6.31
N LEU A 46 -4.44 -1.53 7.44
CA LEU A 46 -5.68 -0.87 7.80
C LEU A 46 -5.52 0.64 7.99
N GLN A 47 -4.40 1.09 8.56
CA GLN A 47 -4.10 2.52 8.70
C GLN A 47 -4.00 3.21 7.34
N ARG A 48 -3.33 2.60 6.34
CA ARG A 48 -3.24 3.15 4.98
C ARG A 48 -4.61 3.22 4.31
N SER A 49 -5.44 2.19 4.50
CA SER A 49 -6.83 2.19 4.01
C SER A 49 -7.65 3.36 4.58
N ARG A 50 -7.54 3.63 5.90
CA ARG A 50 -8.21 4.77 6.54
C ARG A 50 -7.76 6.12 5.97
N PHE A 51 -6.45 6.33 5.84
CA PHE A 51 -5.91 7.56 5.27
C PHE A 51 -6.36 7.77 3.81
N ALA A 52 -6.42 6.70 3.01
CA ALA A 52 -6.94 6.79 1.65
C ALA A 52 -8.40 7.25 1.63
N GLY A 53 -9.25 6.70 2.51
CA GLY A 53 -10.65 7.11 2.62
C GLY A 53 -10.84 8.57 3.06
N GLU A 54 -9.98 9.06 3.97
CA GLU A 54 -9.97 10.47 4.38
C GLU A 54 -9.61 11.40 3.22
N LEU A 55 -8.59 11.04 2.43
CA LEU A 55 -8.18 11.80 1.25
C LEU A 55 -9.22 11.76 0.13
N GLN A 56 -9.84 10.61 -0.13
CA GLN A 56 -10.96 10.48 -1.07
C GLN A 56 -12.11 11.42 -0.68
N SER A 57 -12.44 11.49 0.62
CA SER A 57 -13.47 12.39 1.13
C SER A 57 -13.11 13.87 0.90
N GLN A 58 -11.84 14.24 1.06
CA GLN A 58 -11.36 15.59 0.75
C GLN A 58 -11.42 15.90 -0.75
N ALA A 59 -11.07 14.95 -1.62
CA ALA A 59 -11.14 15.12 -3.07
C ALA A 59 -12.58 15.38 -3.53
N VAL A 60 -13.56 14.63 -2.99
CA VAL A 60 -14.99 14.88 -3.22
C VAL A 60 -15.39 16.28 -2.76
N ALA A 61 -14.95 16.70 -1.57
CA ALA A 61 -15.25 18.04 -1.05
C ALA A 61 -14.66 19.17 -1.92
N LEU A 62 -13.58 18.90 -2.65
CA LEU A 62 -12.96 19.81 -3.62
C LEU A 62 -13.62 19.77 -5.00
N GLY A 63 -14.65 18.95 -5.20
CA GLY A 63 -15.45 18.87 -6.41
C GLY A 63 -15.10 17.72 -7.35
N GLU A 64 -14.30 16.75 -6.92
CA GLU A 64 -14.03 15.55 -7.70
C GLU A 64 -15.21 14.56 -7.61
N SER A 65 -15.78 14.20 -8.75
CA SER A 65 -16.93 13.28 -8.80
C SER A 65 -16.53 11.82 -8.64
N LYS A 66 -15.27 11.49 -8.88
CA LYS A 66 -14.72 10.14 -8.79
C LYS A 66 -13.24 10.22 -8.35
N PRO A 67 -12.97 10.23 -7.04
CA PRO A 67 -11.61 10.18 -6.50
C PRO A 67 -10.87 8.91 -6.95
N GLU A 68 -9.54 8.96 -6.96
CA GLU A 68 -8.71 7.79 -7.22
C GLU A 68 -9.03 6.65 -6.23
N ASP A 69 -9.02 5.42 -6.71
CA ASP A 69 -9.31 4.22 -5.90
C ASP A 69 -8.41 3.04 -6.28
N SER A 70 -7.57 3.21 -7.29
CA SER A 70 -6.63 2.20 -7.75
C SER A 70 -5.27 2.31 -7.05
N SER A 71 -4.57 1.18 -7.02
CA SER A 71 -3.15 1.07 -6.66
C SER A 71 -2.29 1.31 -7.91
N SER A 72 -1.12 1.92 -7.77
CA SER A 72 -0.13 1.98 -8.86
C SER A 72 0.28 0.57 -9.18
N VAL A 73 0.11 0.20 -10.45
CA VAL A 73 0.51 -1.05 -11.10
C VAL A 73 1.00 -2.11 -10.11
N ALA A 74 0.06 -2.90 -9.59
CA ALA A 74 0.30 -4.01 -8.67
C ALA A 74 1.53 -4.88 -9.06
N GLY A 75 1.91 -4.90 -10.35
CA GLY A 75 3.09 -5.59 -10.86
C GLY A 75 4.46 -5.12 -10.32
N ALA A 76 4.66 -3.85 -9.91
CA ALA A 76 5.97 -3.43 -9.38
C ALA A 76 6.17 -3.87 -7.93
N MET A 77 5.15 -3.66 -7.08
CA MET A 77 5.15 -4.17 -5.71
C MET A 77 5.09 -5.69 -5.66
N HIS A 78 4.31 -6.35 -6.54
CA HIS A 78 4.25 -7.81 -6.58
C HIS A 78 5.61 -8.43 -6.92
N ARG A 79 6.39 -7.82 -7.83
CA ARG A 79 7.76 -8.26 -8.12
C ARG A 79 8.71 -8.01 -6.95
N ALA A 80 8.62 -6.85 -6.31
CA ALA A 80 9.42 -6.56 -5.12
C ALA A 80 9.11 -7.53 -3.96
N TRP A 81 7.85 -7.89 -3.80
CA TRP A 81 7.36 -8.88 -2.83
C TRP A 81 7.81 -10.30 -3.13
N ILE A 82 7.68 -10.77 -4.37
CA ILE A 82 8.21 -12.08 -4.79
C ILE A 82 9.72 -12.14 -4.52
N ASN A 83 10.45 -11.07 -4.85
CA ASN A 83 11.90 -11.01 -4.61
C ASN A 83 12.25 -11.02 -3.11
N LEU A 84 11.43 -10.38 -2.28
CA LEU A 84 11.59 -10.43 -0.82
C LEU A 84 11.32 -11.84 -0.28
N LYS A 85 10.22 -12.47 -0.71
CA LYS A 85 9.92 -13.86 -0.38
C LYS A 85 11.03 -14.81 -0.80
N SER A 86 11.54 -14.67 -2.03
CA SER A 86 12.63 -15.52 -2.51
C SER A 86 13.92 -15.31 -1.74
N ALA A 87 14.21 -14.07 -1.32
CA ALA A 87 15.37 -13.76 -0.50
C ALA A 87 15.25 -14.31 0.93
N ILE A 88 14.05 -14.33 1.53
CA ILE A 88 13.81 -14.93 2.85
C ILE A 88 13.87 -16.46 2.75
N ALA A 89 13.21 -17.06 1.75
CA ALA A 89 13.25 -18.51 1.52
C ALA A 89 14.67 -19.02 1.24
N GLN A 90 15.49 -18.26 0.49
CA GLN A 90 16.91 -18.60 0.29
C GLN A 90 17.73 -18.58 1.59
N ARG A 91 17.32 -17.80 2.59
CA ARG A 91 18.02 -17.75 3.89
C ARG A 91 17.64 -18.92 4.80
N ASP A 92 16.45 -19.50 4.65
CA ASP A 92 16.09 -20.74 5.33
C ASP A 92 16.75 -21.98 4.69
N ASP A 93 16.96 -21.97 3.37
CA ASP A 93 17.50 -23.14 2.64
C ASP A 93 19.03 -23.36 2.79
N HIS A 94 19.79 -22.50 3.49
CA HIS A 94 21.23 -22.67 3.69
C HIS A 94 21.69 -22.57 5.15
N ALA A 95 20.95 -23.23 6.04
CA ALA A 95 21.53 -23.81 7.27
C ALA A 95 21.61 -25.34 7.14
N ILE A 96 22.28 -25.84 6.10
CA ILE A 96 22.75 -27.22 6.04
C ILE A 96 24.24 -27.19 5.65
N LEU A 97 25.08 -27.27 6.70
CA LEU A 97 26.52 -27.56 6.78
C LEU A 97 27.47 -26.94 5.75
#